data_AF-A0A6A5ZU15-F1
#
_entry.id   AF-A0A6A5ZU15-F1
#
_cell.length_a   1.000
_cell.length_b   1.000
_cell.length_c   1.000
_cell.angle_alpha   90.00
_cell.angle_beta   90.00
_cell.angle_gamma   90.00
#
_symmetry.space_group_name_H-M   'P 1'
#
loop_
_entity.id
_entity.type
_entity.pdbx_description
1 polymer ?
#
loop_
_entity_poly.entity_id
_entity_poly.type
_entity_poly.pdbx_seq_one_letter_code
_entity_poly.pdbx_strand_id
1 'polypeptide(L)'
;MSIPPILFNPGMPFYSLGPALDTQARRPHEIDYESLFRHLKAWMYRQLWPPEVIRRRHDRIVSELREIENSANSYIHKLPSELIFQVAEYLPAADLLTSRYSCRWLAKLLNAKVLYVEKPDQVQKEVAWRVNLDRYDEQGVRDKDSDNTARLSSVPCGFCKTAHPECAFNTEEILKSPRERRCDGARGKFRACTHRSFDWENLHEMLNTAGSFTCSTNPCRLYVLDAPFVSRDRYTIYSFSTLFRHDIPGREAITWSQLQNWCTERAAYICPHWNTADKSFQDRLLRESNIFTSPNMDKRVRFNCLKEDCETTLEIDRFVSVHGGLITGRIWRYLRYPKSPRDPKWLAQIEY
;
A
#
# COMPACT_ATOMS: atom_id res chain seq x y z
N MET A 1 -31.25 -19.80 -53.37
CA MET A 1 -30.95 -19.72 -51.92
C MET A 1 -31.86 -18.65 -51.34
N SER A 2 -32.88 -19.09 -50.63
CA SER A 2 -34.06 -18.32 -50.27
C SER A 2 -33.94 -17.85 -48.81
N ILE A 3 -34.14 -16.56 -48.56
CA ILE A 3 -34.14 -15.97 -47.22
C ILE A 3 -35.47 -16.32 -46.54
N PRO A 4 -35.49 -16.81 -45.28
CA PRO A 4 -36.74 -17.10 -44.58
C PRO A 4 -37.36 -15.81 -44.03
N PRO A 5 -38.71 -15.74 -43.91
CA PRO A 5 -39.39 -14.58 -43.36
C PRO A 5 -39.27 -14.54 -41.83
N ILE A 6 -39.05 -13.33 -41.30
CA ILE A 6 -39.07 -13.03 -39.88
C ILE A 6 -40.53 -12.99 -39.41
N LEU A 7 -40.90 -13.91 -38.51
CA LEU A 7 -42.20 -13.92 -37.84
C LEU A 7 -42.23 -12.85 -36.74
N PHE A 8 -43.13 -11.89 -36.88
CA PHE A 8 -43.51 -10.96 -35.82
C PHE A 8 -44.28 -11.71 -34.73
N ASN A 9 -43.86 -11.56 -33.48
CA ASN A 9 -44.53 -12.12 -32.30
C ASN A 9 -45.28 -11.00 -31.57
N PRO A 10 -46.63 -10.91 -31.63
CA PRO A 10 -47.38 -9.89 -30.92
C PRO A 10 -47.83 -10.47 -29.57
N GLY A 11 -47.01 -10.31 -28.55
CA GLY A 11 -47.30 -10.83 -27.22
C GLY A 11 -46.60 -10.04 -26.13
N MET A 12 -47.08 -8.84 -25.83
CA MET A 12 -46.78 -8.13 -24.59
C MET A 12 -48.09 -7.64 -23.97
N PRO A 13 -48.29 -7.84 -22.66
CA PRO A 13 -49.55 -7.54 -21.99
C PRO A 13 -49.71 -6.03 -21.80
N PHE A 14 -50.88 -5.52 -22.18
CA PHE A 14 -51.36 -4.21 -21.79
C PHE A 14 -51.53 -4.18 -20.27
N TYR A 15 -50.76 -3.32 -19.59
CA TYR A 15 -51.10 -2.93 -18.22
C TYR A 15 -52.33 -2.02 -18.27
N SER A 16 -53.38 -2.50 -17.62
CA SER A 16 -54.63 -1.80 -17.37
C SER A 16 -54.41 -0.61 -16.43
N LEU A 17 -54.58 0.61 -16.94
CA LEU A 17 -54.89 1.77 -16.12
C LEU A 17 -56.43 1.91 -16.10
N GLY A 18 -57.00 1.71 -14.91
CA GLY A 18 -58.42 1.94 -14.65
C GLY A 18 -58.80 3.43 -14.63
N PRO A 19 -60.11 3.75 -14.64
CA PRO A 19 -60.63 5.02 -15.12
C PRO A 19 -60.87 6.02 -13.98
N ALA A 20 -60.51 7.28 -14.23
CA ALA A 20 -61.14 8.44 -13.61
C ALA A 20 -61.35 9.48 -14.70
N LEU A 21 -62.48 9.36 -15.39
CA LEU A 21 -63.03 10.37 -16.28
C LEU A 21 -63.56 11.51 -15.42
N ASP A 22 -62.76 12.57 -15.29
CA ASP A 22 -63.27 13.89 -14.96
C ASP A 22 -63.34 14.68 -16.28
N THR A 23 -64.55 14.72 -16.84
CA THR A 23 -64.88 15.41 -18.08
C THR A 23 -64.96 16.91 -17.84
N GLN A 24 -63.80 17.57 -17.82
CA GLN A 24 -63.71 18.98 -18.14
C GLN A 24 -63.16 19.14 -19.56
N ALA A 25 -63.96 19.79 -20.39
CA ALA A 25 -63.65 20.19 -21.75
C ALA A 25 -62.39 21.07 -21.78
N ARG A 26 -61.21 20.45 -21.81
CA ARG A 26 -59.97 21.12 -22.17
C ARG A 26 -59.96 21.29 -23.68
N ARG A 27 -59.78 22.55 -24.09
CA ARG A 27 -59.48 22.95 -25.47
C ARG A 27 -58.43 21.98 -26.06
N PRO A 28 -58.48 21.67 -27.36
CA PRO A 28 -57.43 20.85 -27.98
C PRO A 28 -56.10 21.56 -27.73
N HIS A 29 -55.35 21.05 -26.75
CA HIS A 29 -54.02 21.52 -26.44
C HIS A 29 -53.22 21.30 -27.70
N GLU A 30 -52.65 22.38 -28.25
CA GLU A 30 -51.55 22.29 -29.21
C GLU A 30 -50.59 21.24 -28.66
N ILE A 31 -50.53 20.10 -29.36
CA ILE A 31 -49.53 19.10 -29.08
C ILE A 31 -48.22 19.84 -29.33
N ASP A 32 -47.44 20.04 -28.27
CA ASP A 32 -46.08 20.54 -28.39
C ASP A 32 -45.27 19.44 -29.09
N TYR A 33 -45.34 19.46 -30.42
CA TYR A 33 -44.65 18.56 -31.30
C TYR A 33 -43.14 18.60 -31.05
N GLU A 34 -42.61 19.71 -30.53
CA GLU A 34 -41.20 19.83 -30.23
C GLU A 34 -40.81 19.09 -28.96
N SER A 35 -41.64 19.13 -27.92
CA SER A 35 -41.50 18.28 -26.73
C SER A 35 -41.66 16.80 -27.07
N LEU A 36 -42.64 16.45 -27.91
CA LEU A 36 -42.86 15.08 -28.35
C LEU A 36 -41.68 14.56 -29.19
N PHE A 37 -41.15 15.39 -30.10
CA PHE A 37 -39.99 15.06 -30.92
C PHE A 37 -38.70 14.94 -30.10
N ARG A 38 -38.49 15.78 -29.08
CA ARG A 38 -37.36 15.63 -28.13
C ARG A 38 -37.46 14.32 -27.35
N HIS A 39 -38.64 13.95 -26.88
CA HIS A 39 -38.86 12.70 -26.17
C HIS A 39 -38.66 11.48 -27.08
N LEU A 40 -39.20 11.51 -28.30
CA LEU A 40 -39.03 10.43 -29.27
C LEU A 40 -37.56 10.27 -29.66
N LYS A 41 -36.85 11.37 -29.90
CA LYS A 41 -35.41 11.38 -30.20
C LYS A 41 -34.61 10.83 -29.03
N ALA A 42 -34.86 11.29 -27.80
CA ALA A 42 -34.19 10.78 -26.61
C ALA A 42 -34.47 9.29 -26.34
N TRP A 43 -35.70 8.83 -26.59
CA TRP A 43 -36.08 7.42 -26.50
C TRP A 43 -35.39 6.58 -27.58
N MET A 44 -35.39 7.04 -28.84
CA MET A 44 -34.66 6.41 -29.94
C MET A 44 -33.16 6.34 -29.67
N TYR A 45 -32.56 7.39 -29.11
CA TYR A 45 -31.14 7.37 -28.72
C TYR A 45 -30.85 6.35 -27.61
N ARG A 46 -31.77 6.14 -26.66
CA ARG A 46 -31.60 5.12 -25.61
C ARG A 46 -31.82 3.69 -26.12
N GLN A 47 -32.73 3.49 -27.08
CA GLN A 47 -33.11 2.16 -27.57
C GLN A 47 -32.24 1.67 -28.73
N LEU A 48 -31.83 2.58 -29.64
CA LEU A 48 -31.06 2.22 -30.83
C LEU A 48 -29.54 2.25 -30.60
N TRP A 49 -29.08 2.95 -29.56
CA TRP A 49 -27.67 3.08 -29.24
C TRP A 49 -27.47 2.78 -27.76
N PRO A 50 -27.02 1.55 -27.41
CA PRO A 50 -26.65 1.24 -26.04
C PRO A 50 -25.71 2.32 -25.49
N PRO A 51 -25.80 2.69 -24.20
CA PRO A 51 -24.94 3.70 -23.59
C PRO A 51 -23.43 3.47 -23.86
N GLU A 52 -23.00 2.21 -24.01
CA GLU A 52 -21.63 1.88 -24.40
C GLU A 52 -21.27 2.35 -25.81
N VAL A 53 -22.19 2.27 -26.78
CA VAL A 53 -21.96 2.69 -28.17
C VAL A 53 -21.84 4.21 -28.25
N ILE A 54 -22.71 4.94 -27.54
CA ILE A 54 -22.63 6.40 -27.45
C ILE A 54 -21.30 6.81 -26.82
N ARG A 55 -20.91 6.17 -25.70
CA ARG A 55 -19.64 6.43 -25.02
C ARG A 55 -18.45 6.17 -25.95
N ARG A 56 -18.40 5.00 -26.61
CA ARG A 56 -17.33 4.67 -27.57
C ARG A 56 -17.23 5.67 -28.72
N ARG A 57 -18.35 6.14 -29.25
CA ARG A 57 -18.37 7.15 -30.32
C ARG A 57 -17.87 8.49 -29.82
N HIS A 58 -18.29 8.92 -28.63
CA HIS A 58 -17.81 10.13 -28.00
C HIS A 58 -16.30 10.06 -27.73
N ASP A 59 -15.82 8.99 -27.09
CA ASP A 59 -14.40 8.76 -26.82
C ASP A 59 -13.56 8.73 -28.10
N ARG A 60 -14.11 8.19 -29.18
CA ARG A 60 -13.47 8.22 -30.51
C ARG A 60 -13.32 9.65 -31.03
N ILE A 61 -14.39 10.45 -31.00
CA ILE A 61 -14.36 11.85 -31.46
C ILE A 61 -13.39 12.67 -30.61
N VAL A 62 -13.47 12.56 -29.28
CA VAL A 62 -12.55 13.25 -28.36
C VAL A 62 -11.09 12.86 -28.64
N SER A 63 -10.84 11.57 -28.89
CA SER A 63 -9.49 11.10 -29.25
C SER A 63 -9.01 11.63 -30.60
N GLU A 64 -9.88 11.72 -31.62
CA GLU A 64 -9.52 12.25 -32.93
C GLU A 64 -9.21 13.76 -32.84
N LEU A 65 -10.00 14.52 -32.07
CA LEU A 65 -9.74 15.93 -31.82
C LEU A 65 -8.41 16.16 -31.09
N ARG A 66 -8.13 15.36 -30.05
CA ARG A 66 -6.83 15.41 -29.34
C ARG A 66 -5.66 15.04 -30.24
N GLU A 67 -5.83 14.12 -31.19
CA GLU A 67 -4.78 13.74 -32.15
C GLU A 67 -4.46 14.89 -33.12
N ILE A 68 -5.48 15.62 -33.59
CA ILE A 68 -5.30 16.81 -34.42
C ILE A 68 -4.56 17.91 -33.63
N GLU A 69 -5.02 18.18 -32.41
CA GLU A 69 -4.38 19.17 -31.52
C GLU A 69 -2.93 18.80 -31.22
N ASN A 70 -2.67 17.54 -30.90
CA ASN A 70 -1.32 17.05 -30.65
C ASN A 70 -0.44 17.15 -31.89
N SER A 71 -0.95 16.82 -33.07
CA SER A 71 -0.21 16.98 -34.33
C SER A 71 0.21 18.44 -34.57
N ALA A 72 -0.64 19.40 -34.18
CA ALA A 72 -0.36 20.82 -34.31
C ALA A 72 0.60 21.37 -33.23
N ASN A 73 0.49 20.86 -31.99
CA ASN A 73 1.10 21.51 -30.82
C ASN A 73 2.19 20.66 -30.12
N SER A 74 2.13 19.34 -30.21
CA SER A 74 3.07 18.43 -29.55
C SER A 74 4.39 18.34 -30.32
N TYR A 75 5.51 18.63 -29.66
CA TYR A 75 6.84 18.42 -30.23
C TYR A 75 7.08 16.96 -30.60
N ILE A 76 6.57 16.01 -29.81
CA ILE A 76 6.73 14.57 -30.07
C ILE A 76 6.06 14.18 -31.40
N HIS A 77 4.88 14.73 -31.71
CA HIS A 77 4.18 14.43 -32.97
C HIS A 77 4.85 15.09 -34.19
N LYS A 78 5.71 16.09 -33.98
CA LYS A 78 6.48 16.77 -35.03
C LYS A 78 7.85 16.13 -35.28
N LEU A 79 8.29 15.20 -34.43
CA LEU A 79 9.56 14.51 -34.63
C LEU A 79 9.45 13.52 -35.79
N PRO A 80 10.49 13.41 -36.63
CA PRO A 80 10.63 12.29 -37.56
C PRO A 80 10.51 10.95 -36.84
N SER A 81 9.81 9.99 -37.46
CA SER A 81 9.59 8.66 -36.89
C SER A 81 10.90 7.94 -36.53
N GLU A 82 11.96 8.20 -37.29
CA GLU A 82 13.31 7.65 -37.09
C GLU A 82 13.88 8.05 -35.73
N LEU A 83 13.73 9.32 -35.33
CA LEU A 83 14.18 9.78 -34.02
C LEU A 83 13.38 9.14 -32.89
N ILE A 84 12.08 8.92 -33.11
CA ILE A 84 11.23 8.23 -32.13
C ILE A 84 11.63 6.77 -31.99
N PHE A 85 11.96 6.10 -33.10
CA PHE A 85 12.47 4.73 -33.06
C PHE A 85 13.83 4.63 -32.39
N GLN A 86 14.71 5.61 -32.56
CA GLN A 86 15.99 5.70 -31.85
C GLN A 86 15.75 5.88 -30.34
N VAL A 87 14.91 6.82 -29.93
CA VAL A 87 14.56 6.99 -28.50
C VAL A 87 13.97 5.69 -27.95
N ALA A 88 13.07 5.05 -28.70
CA ALA A 88 12.44 3.79 -28.30
C ALA A 88 13.44 2.65 -28.09
N GLU A 89 14.61 2.64 -28.75
CA GLU A 89 15.64 1.62 -28.52
C GLU A 89 16.32 1.75 -27.16
N TYR A 90 16.32 2.95 -26.58
CA TYR A 90 16.89 3.21 -25.26
C TYR A 90 15.86 3.13 -24.14
N LEU A 91 14.57 3.00 -24.46
CA LEU A 91 13.50 2.92 -23.46
C LEU A 91 13.35 1.49 -22.91
N PRO A 92 13.23 1.34 -21.57
CA PRO A 92 12.80 0.09 -20.97
C PRO A 92 11.43 -0.39 -21.51
N ALA A 93 11.19 -1.69 -21.49
CA ALA A 93 9.94 -2.28 -22.00
C ALA A 93 8.67 -1.68 -21.38
N ALA A 94 8.72 -1.32 -20.08
CA ALA A 94 7.60 -0.68 -19.41
C ALA A 94 7.34 0.75 -19.92
N ASP A 95 8.37 1.52 -20.23
CA ASP A 95 8.24 2.87 -20.79
C ASP A 95 7.73 2.83 -22.23
N LEU A 96 8.15 1.83 -23.02
CA LEU A 96 7.62 1.59 -24.37
C LEU A 96 6.13 1.25 -24.34
N LEU A 97 5.71 0.35 -23.45
CA LEU A 97 4.30 0.03 -23.28
C LEU A 97 3.49 1.24 -22.79
N THR A 98 4.01 1.99 -21.81
CA THR A 98 3.36 3.20 -21.31
C THR A 98 3.21 4.25 -22.42
N SER A 99 4.23 4.41 -23.27
CA SER A 99 4.18 5.27 -24.46
C SER A 99 3.13 4.82 -25.49
N ARG A 100 2.90 3.51 -25.64
CA ARG A 100 1.80 2.98 -26.46
C ARG A 100 0.43 3.26 -25.84
N TYR A 101 0.34 3.33 -24.51
CA TYR A 101 -0.91 3.67 -23.82
C TYR A 101 -1.21 5.18 -23.82
N SER A 102 -0.19 6.03 -23.94
CA SER A 102 -0.37 7.49 -23.85
C SER A 102 -1.02 8.09 -25.09
N CYS A 103 -0.72 7.62 -26.30
CA CYS A 103 -1.44 8.03 -27.52
C CYS A 103 -1.52 6.96 -28.61
N ARG A 104 -2.58 7.03 -29.42
CA ARG A 104 -2.85 6.07 -30.52
C ARG A 104 -1.78 6.13 -31.62
N TRP A 105 -1.21 7.29 -31.88
CA TRP A 105 -0.19 7.46 -32.90
C TRP A 105 1.11 6.74 -32.50
N LEU A 106 1.60 6.93 -31.27
CA LEU A 106 2.72 6.17 -30.72
C LEU A 106 2.41 4.68 -30.64
N ALA A 107 1.18 4.31 -30.28
CA ALA A 107 0.77 2.91 -30.30
C ALA A 107 0.96 2.29 -31.70
N LYS A 108 0.47 2.94 -32.76
CA LYS A 108 0.64 2.47 -34.14
C LYS A 108 2.10 2.43 -34.55
N LEU A 109 2.85 3.50 -34.27
CA LEU A 109 4.24 3.64 -34.66
C LEU A 109 5.12 2.57 -33.98
N LEU A 110 4.97 2.38 -32.67
CA LEU A 110 5.78 1.45 -31.88
C LEU A 110 5.29 0.00 -31.96
N ASN A 111 4.05 -0.27 -32.38
CA ASN A 111 3.55 -1.64 -32.60
C ASN A 111 4.34 -2.39 -33.68
N ALA A 112 4.99 -1.68 -34.60
CA ALA A 112 5.83 -2.29 -35.65
C ALA A 112 7.06 -3.00 -35.07
N LYS A 113 7.52 -2.62 -33.87
CA LYS A 113 8.59 -3.31 -33.16
C LYS A 113 7.98 -4.38 -32.24
N VAL A 114 8.29 -5.65 -32.51
CA VAL A 114 7.94 -6.74 -31.61
C VAL A 114 8.78 -6.58 -30.34
N LEU A 115 8.14 -6.23 -29.23
CA LEU A 115 8.79 -6.19 -27.93
C LEU A 115 8.94 -7.63 -27.43
N TYR A 116 10.12 -8.20 -27.55
CA TYR A 116 10.44 -9.38 -26.77
C TYR A 116 10.61 -8.95 -25.31
N VAL A 117 9.74 -9.46 -24.44
CA VAL A 117 9.76 -9.14 -23.02
C VAL A 117 10.08 -10.43 -22.27
N GLU A 118 11.30 -10.54 -21.74
CA GLU A 118 11.74 -11.72 -20.98
C GLU A 118 10.89 -11.99 -19.73
N LYS A 119 10.31 -10.95 -19.13
CA LYS A 119 9.55 -11.01 -17.88
C LYS A 119 8.25 -10.19 -17.95
N PRO A 120 7.20 -10.67 -18.65
CA PRO A 120 5.99 -9.90 -18.89
C PRO A 120 5.29 -9.44 -17.61
N ASP A 121 5.27 -10.27 -16.56
CA ASP A 121 4.63 -9.93 -15.28
C ASP A 121 5.32 -8.77 -14.56
N GLN A 122 6.66 -8.70 -14.63
CA GLN A 122 7.42 -7.60 -14.02
C GLN A 122 7.14 -6.30 -14.78
N VAL A 123 7.16 -6.36 -16.11
CA VAL A 123 6.88 -5.20 -16.95
C VAL A 123 5.45 -4.70 -16.78
N GLN A 124 4.46 -5.58 -16.66
CA GLN A 124 3.08 -5.18 -16.38
C GLN A 124 2.94 -4.47 -15.02
N LYS A 125 3.63 -4.96 -13.98
CA LYS A 125 3.67 -4.28 -12.67
C LYS A 125 4.28 -2.90 -12.77
N GLU A 126 5.36 -2.75 -13.53
CA GLU A 126 6.02 -1.48 -13.77
C GLU A 126 5.17 -0.49 -14.57
N VAL A 127 4.42 -0.96 -15.58
CA VAL A 127 3.45 -0.14 -16.32
C VAL A 127 2.32 0.30 -15.40
N ALA A 128 1.74 -0.62 -14.63
CA ALA A 128 0.66 -0.30 -13.69
C ALA A 128 1.12 0.74 -12.66
N TRP A 129 2.35 0.64 -12.17
CA TRP A 129 2.95 1.63 -11.27
C TRP A 129 3.04 3.03 -11.91
N ARG A 130 3.53 3.14 -13.16
CA ARG A 130 3.60 4.41 -13.91
C ARG A 130 2.22 5.03 -14.16
N VAL A 131 1.25 4.23 -14.60
CA VAL A 131 -0.13 4.72 -14.82
C VAL A 131 -0.76 5.22 -13.52
N ASN A 132 -0.46 4.57 -12.39
CA ASN A 132 -0.91 5.05 -11.09
C ASN A 132 -0.22 6.36 -10.67
N LEU A 133 1.02 6.59 -11.10
CA LEU A 133 1.73 7.86 -10.88
C LEU A 133 1.07 9.02 -11.67
N ASP A 134 0.63 8.79 -12.90
CA ASP A 134 -0.08 9.82 -13.67
C ASP A 134 -1.44 10.16 -13.02
N ARG A 135 -2.19 9.14 -12.61
CA ARG A 135 -3.43 9.32 -11.86
C ARG A 135 -3.22 10.07 -10.56
N TYR A 136 -2.10 9.81 -9.89
CA TYR A 136 -1.71 10.51 -8.68
C TYR A 136 -1.53 12.01 -8.92
N ASP A 137 -0.82 12.38 -9.99
CA ASP A 137 -0.61 13.77 -10.35
C ASP A 137 -1.93 14.45 -10.79
N GLU A 138 -2.80 13.75 -11.54
CA GLU A 138 -4.15 14.25 -11.87
C GLU A 138 -5.00 14.50 -10.62
N GLN A 139 -4.97 13.57 -9.66
CA GLN A 139 -5.66 13.71 -8.38
C GLN A 139 -5.12 14.91 -7.61
N GLY A 140 -3.79 15.07 -7.55
CA GLY A 140 -3.13 16.18 -6.88
C GLY A 140 -3.44 17.55 -7.50
N VAL A 141 -3.67 17.62 -8.82
CA VAL A 141 -4.14 18.85 -9.50
C VAL A 141 -5.58 19.15 -9.10
N ARG A 142 -6.47 18.15 -9.12
CA ARG A 142 -7.87 18.32 -8.71
C ARG A 142 -8.00 18.75 -7.24
N ASP A 143 -7.16 18.21 -6.37
CA ASP A 143 -7.13 18.55 -4.95
C ASP A 143 -6.73 20.01 -4.70
N LYS A 144 -5.87 20.59 -5.56
CA LYS A 144 -5.48 22.01 -5.49
C LYS A 144 -6.58 22.95 -5.98
N ASP A 145 -7.35 22.53 -6.97
CA ASP A 145 -8.41 23.35 -7.57
C ASP A 145 -9.71 23.32 -6.77
N SER A 146 -9.88 22.35 -5.86
CA SER A 146 -11.02 22.30 -4.96
C SER A 146 -10.66 22.89 -3.60
N ASP A 147 -11.26 24.03 -3.23
CA ASP A 147 -11.28 24.60 -1.85
C ASP A 147 -11.92 23.65 -0.80
N ASN A 148 -12.14 22.38 -1.14
CA ASN A 148 -12.92 21.41 -0.38
C ASN A 148 -12.09 20.18 0.00
N THR A 149 -10.83 20.41 0.41
CA THR A 149 -9.92 19.38 0.94
C THR A 149 -10.54 18.58 2.09
N ALA A 150 -11.46 19.19 2.86
CA ALA A 150 -12.19 18.57 3.97
C ALA A 150 -13.15 17.42 3.57
N ARG A 151 -13.30 17.09 2.29
CA ARG A 151 -14.19 16.00 1.81
C ARG A 151 -13.49 14.84 1.12
N LEU A 152 -12.16 14.85 1.05
CA LEU A 152 -11.42 13.80 0.38
C LEU A 152 -11.34 12.57 1.30
N SER A 153 -12.16 11.55 1.03
CA SER A 153 -12.10 10.24 1.73
C SER A 153 -10.74 9.55 1.61
N SER A 154 -9.91 10.00 0.66
CA SER A 154 -8.56 9.53 0.45
C SER A 154 -7.64 10.67 0.08
N VAL A 155 -6.48 10.73 0.73
CA VAL A 155 -5.45 11.75 0.58
C VAL A 155 -4.24 11.13 -0.14
N PRO A 156 -3.71 11.78 -1.20
CA PRO A 156 -2.56 11.27 -1.95
C PRO A 156 -1.26 11.36 -1.12
N CYS A 157 -0.49 10.25 -1.07
CA CYS A 157 0.84 10.15 -0.45
C CYS A 157 1.95 10.26 -1.50
N GLY A 158 2.78 11.30 -1.39
CA GLY A 158 3.89 11.59 -2.30
C GLY A 158 5.01 10.58 -2.22
N PHE A 159 5.11 9.83 -1.13
CA PHE A 159 6.05 8.72 -0.98
C PHE A 159 5.55 7.44 -1.64
N CYS A 160 4.35 6.98 -1.26
CA CYS A 160 3.78 5.72 -1.75
C CYS A 160 3.24 5.83 -3.18
N LYS A 161 3.15 7.05 -3.73
CA LYS A 161 2.57 7.35 -5.05
C LYS A 161 1.16 6.79 -5.24
N THR A 162 0.40 6.74 -4.15
CA THR A 162 -0.96 6.19 -4.07
C THR A 162 -1.78 6.99 -3.05
N ALA A 163 -3.11 6.89 -3.12
CA ALA A 163 -4.01 7.51 -2.15
C ALA A 163 -4.24 6.61 -0.94
N HIS A 164 -4.36 7.20 0.25
CA HIS A 164 -4.62 6.51 1.51
C HIS A 164 -5.74 7.21 2.28
N PRO A 165 -6.42 6.57 3.24
CA PRO A 165 -7.38 7.26 4.09
C PRO A 165 -6.70 8.40 4.86
N GLU A 166 -7.46 9.46 5.18
CA GLU A 166 -6.96 10.64 5.90
C GLU A 166 -6.28 10.27 7.23
N CYS A 167 -6.79 9.24 7.93
CA CYS A 167 -6.20 8.73 9.18
C CYS A 167 -4.82 8.08 9.04
N ALA A 168 -4.30 7.94 7.82
CA ALA A 168 -2.94 7.51 7.56
C ALA A 168 -1.93 8.66 7.53
N PHE A 169 -2.36 9.88 7.85
CA PHE A 169 -1.55 11.09 7.87
C PHE A 169 -1.81 11.83 9.17
N ASN A 170 -0.78 12.49 9.69
CA ASN A 170 -0.99 13.49 10.73
C ASN A 170 -1.45 14.82 10.10
N THR A 171 -1.94 15.73 10.95
CA THR A 171 -2.45 17.04 10.51
C THR A 171 -1.42 17.83 9.71
N GLU A 172 -0.14 17.77 10.09
CA GLU A 172 0.94 18.49 9.39
C GLU A 172 1.14 17.97 7.96
N GLU A 173 1.10 16.65 7.74
CA GLU A 173 1.27 16.04 6.44
C GLU A 173 0.07 16.32 5.53
N ILE A 174 -1.16 16.36 6.07
CA ILE A 174 -2.37 16.69 5.29
C ILE A 174 -2.24 18.08 4.63
N LEU A 175 -1.66 19.04 5.35
CA LEU A 175 -1.46 20.41 4.86
C LEU A 175 -0.36 20.54 3.80
N LYS A 176 0.51 19.54 3.64
CA LYS A 176 1.56 19.55 2.60
C LYS A 176 0.98 19.32 1.22
N SER A 177 1.73 19.74 0.20
CA SER A 177 1.40 19.42 -1.18
C SER A 177 1.40 17.89 -1.40
N PRO A 178 0.58 17.35 -2.33
CA PRO A 178 0.58 15.92 -2.62
C PRO A 178 1.99 15.35 -2.85
N ARG A 179 2.89 16.08 -3.50
CA ARG A 179 4.24 15.56 -3.82
C ARG A 179 5.16 15.43 -2.60
N GLU A 180 4.95 16.26 -1.58
CA GLU A 180 5.79 16.28 -0.36
C GLU A 180 5.18 15.47 0.79
N ARG A 181 3.87 15.21 0.72
CA ARG A 181 3.11 14.52 1.74
C ARG A 181 3.60 13.08 1.92
N ARG A 182 3.79 12.65 3.16
CA ARG A 182 4.17 11.29 3.55
C ARG A 182 3.12 10.71 4.49
N CYS A 183 2.69 9.48 4.22
CA CYS A 183 1.85 8.76 5.16
C CYS A 183 2.66 8.35 6.38
N ASP A 184 1.96 8.03 7.47
CA ASP A 184 2.53 7.57 8.72
C ASP A 184 3.49 6.40 8.54
N GLY A 185 3.16 5.49 7.63
CA GLY A 185 4.04 4.40 7.25
C GLY A 185 5.38 4.83 6.66
N ALA A 186 5.37 5.84 5.80
CA ALA A 186 6.58 6.36 5.15
C ALA A 186 7.39 7.29 6.05
N ARG A 187 6.73 7.96 6.99
CA ARG A 187 7.35 8.90 7.94
C ARG A 187 7.91 8.21 9.18
N GLY A 188 7.19 7.19 9.65
CA GLY A 188 7.53 6.49 10.88
C GLY A 188 8.86 5.75 10.77
N LYS A 189 9.51 5.61 11.91
CA LYS A 189 10.84 5.03 12.00
C LYS A 189 10.81 3.75 12.80
N PHE A 190 11.42 2.70 12.27
CA PHE A 190 11.69 1.48 13.01
C PHE A 190 12.94 1.65 13.86
N ARG A 191 12.75 1.72 15.18
CA ARG A 191 13.84 1.78 16.16
C ARG A 191 14.37 0.37 16.46
N ALA A 192 15.43 -0.03 15.77
CA ALA A 192 16.08 -1.32 16.04
C ALA A 192 16.74 -1.38 17.43
N CYS A 193 17.24 -0.23 17.91
CA CYS A 193 17.76 -0.04 19.27
C CYS A 193 17.74 1.44 19.65
N THR A 194 18.10 1.77 20.89
CA THR A 194 18.19 3.16 21.37
C THR A 194 19.16 4.05 20.58
N HIS A 195 20.13 3.45 19.87
CA HIS A 195 21.15 4.18 19.12
C HIS A 195 20.84 4.29 17.62
N ARG A 196 19.91 3.49 17.09
CA ARG A 196 19.68 3.39 15.65
C ARG A 196 18.21 3.19 15.32
N SER A 197 17.73 4.03 14.42
CA SER A 197 16.43 3.92 13.79
C SER A 197 16.57 3.94 12.27
N PHE A 198 15.59 3.36 11.59
CA PHE A 198 15.52 3.24 10.14
C PHE A 198 14.16 3.74 9.68
N ASP A 199 14.13 4.64 8.71
CA ASP A 199 12.91 4.88 7.95
C ASP A 199 12.69 3.76 6.92
N TRP A 200 11.58 3.84 6.18
CA TRP A 200 11.25 2.86 5.17
C TRP A 200 12.30 2.76 4.06
N GLU A 201 12.82 3.88 3.55
CA GLU A 201 13.78 3.91 2.45
C GLU A 201 15.07 3.19 2.84
N ASN A 202 15.64 3.56 4.00
CA ASN A 202 16.86 2.96 4.51
C ASN A 202 16.67 1.45 4.76
N LEU A 203 15.53 1.05 5.34
CA LEU A 203 15.28 -0.36 5.59
C LEU A 203 15.10 -1.16 4.28
N HIS A 204 14.40 -0.58 3.30
CA HIS A 204 14.16 -1.20 2.00
C HIS A 204 15.44 -1.27 1.15
N GLU A 205 16.34 -0.30 1.24
CA GLU A 205 17.66 -0.37 0.63
C GLU A 205 18.51 -1.49 1.25
N MET A 206 18.47 -1.63 2.57
CA MET A 206 19.14 -2.73 3.28
C MET A 206 18.58 -4.11 2.88
N LEU A 207 17.28 -4.21 2.59
CA LEU A 207 16.65 -5.42 2.06
C LEU A 207 17.26 -5.85 0.72
N ASN A 208 17.52 -4.89 -0.16
CA ASN A 208 18.02 -5.17 -1.50
C ASN A 208 19.52 -5.48 -1.54
N THR A 209 20.26 -5.13 -0.48
CA THR A 209 21.72 -5.28 -0.40
C THR A 209 22.17 -6.44 0.49
N ALA A 210 21.25 -7.21 1.09
CA ALA A 210 21.56 -8.40 1.90
C ALA A 210 22.60 -8.14 3.01
N GLY A 211 22.44 -7.03 3.74
CA GLY A 211 23.42 -6.58 4.75
C GLY A 211 23.04 -6.90 6.20
N SER A 212 24.02 -7.16 7.06
CA SER A 212 23.81 -7.09 8.52
C SER A 212 24.33 -5.75 9.06
N PHE A 213 23.63 -5.17 10.03
CA PHE A 213 24.07 -3.97 10.72
C PHE A 213 24.33 -4.30 12.19
N THR A 214 25.56 -4.05 12.64
CA THR A 214 25.92 -4.13 14.06
C THR A 214 26.11 -2.74 14.63
N CYS A 215 25.40 -2.44 15.71
CA CYS A 215 25.62 -1.20 16.46
C CYS A 215 26.94 -1.31 17.25
N SER A 216 27.74 -0.24 17.26
CA SER A 216 29.04 -0.21 17.95
C SER A 216 28.94 -0.07 19.47
N THR A 217 27.86 0.50 20.00
CA THR A 217 27.71 0.90 21.41
C THR A 217 27.07 -0.14 22.33
N ASN A 218 26.64 -1.30 21.81
CA ASN A 218 26.09 -2.43 22.58
C ASN A 218 25.95 -3.65 21.63
N PRO A 219 25.70 -4.89 22.10
CA PRO A 219 25.42 -6.01 21.22
C PRO A 219 24.01 -5.92 20.59
N CYS A 220 23.60 -4.73 20.12
CA CYS A 220 22.43 -4.52 19.30
C CYS A 220 22.80 -4.87 17.86
N ARG A 221 22.09 -5.82 17.26
CA ARG A 221 22.34 -6.30 15.90
C ARG A 221 21.03 -6.30 15.13
N LEU A 222 21.01 -5.63 13.99
CA LEU A 222 19.94 -5.78 13.01
C LEU A 222 20.43 -6.76 11.96
N TYR A 223 19.72 -7.87 11.82
CA TYR A 223 20.04 -8.88 10.81
C TYR A 223 19.06 -8.75 9.67
N VAL A 224 19.56 -8.44 8.48
CA VAL A 224 18.86 -8.76 7.23
C VAL A 224 19.50 -10.03 6.72
N LEU A 225 18.89 -11.17 7.06
CA LEU A 225 19.40 -12.45 6.58
C LEU A 225 18.91 -12.67 5.15
N ASP A 226 19.86 -12.80 4.24
CA ASP A 226 19.65 -13.31 2.89
C ASP A 226 19.94 -14.81 2.90
N ALA A 227 19.04 -15.64 3.45
CA ALA A 227 19.08 -17.08 3.19
C ALA A 227 17.81 -17.87 3.60
N PRO A 228 17.37 -18.82 2.76
CA PRO A 228 16.23 -19.72 3.01
C PRO A 228 16.67 -20.88 3.92
N PHE A 229 16.79 -20.68 5.22
CA PHE A 229 17.29 -21.78 6.06
C PHE A 229 16.29 -22.92 6.29
N VAL A 230 14.96 -22.74 6.14
CA VAL A 230 14.00 -23.88 6.19
C VAL A 230 12.68 -23.67 5.42
N SER A 231 12.38 -22.50 4.84
CA SER A 231 11.09 -22.29 4.17
C SER A 231 11.20 -21.32 2.99
N ARG A 232 10.31 -21.49 2.00
CA ARG A 232 10.30 -20.79 0.70
C ARG A 232 10.04 -19.28 0.77
N ASP A 233 9.86 -18.70 1.96
CA ASP A 233 9.71 -17.26 2.15
C ASP A 233 11.08 -16.61 2.27
N ARG A 234 11.56 -16.08 1.14
CA ARG A 234 12.83 -15.37 1.04
C ARG A 234 12.73 -14.03 1.77
N TYR A 235 13.73 -13.73 2.60
CA TYR A 235 13.93 -12.52 3.41
C TYR A 235 13.07 -12.40 4.68
N THR A 236 13.71 -12.44 5.85
CA THR A 236 13.10 -12.03 7.13
C THR A 236 13.99 -10.99 7.78
N ILE A 237 13.49 -9.77 7.88
CA ILE A 237 14.09 -8.73 8.71
C ILE A 237 13.74 -9.02 10.15
N TYR A 238 14.75 -9.10 11.00
CA TYR A 238 14.53 -9.01 12.43
C TYR A 238 15.63 -8.20 13.11
N SER A 239 15.25 -7.44 14.13
CA SER A 239 16.20 -6.81 15.03
C SER A 239 16.36 -7.63 16.29
N PHE A 240 17.59 -7.67 16.78
CA PHE A 240 17.98 -8.28 18.03
C PHE A 240 18.65 -7.24 18.92
N SER A 241 18.17 -7.08 20.15
CA SER A 241 18.84 -6.24 21.15
C SER A 241 18.82 -6.88 22.52
N THR A 242 19.96 -6.81 23.22
CA THR A 242 20.06 -7.24 24.61
C THR A 242 19.51 -6.15 25.53
N LEU A 243 18.42 -6.46 26.24
CA LEU A 243 17.82 -5.59 27.24
C LEU A 243 18.71 -5.49 28.48
N PHE A 244 19.08 -6.63 29.06
CA PHE A 244 19.99 -6.73 30.20
C PHE A 244 20.82 -8.01 30.12
N ARG A 245 21.96 -8.01 30.80
CA ARG A 245 22.86 -9.16 30.94
C ARG A 245 23.52 -9.07 32.32
N HIS A 246 23.23 -10.02 33.20
CA HIS A 246 23.77 -10.06 34.55
C HIS A 246 24.33 -11.44 34.85
N ASP A 247 25.51 -11.48 35.45
CA ASP A 247 26.04 -12.71 36.04
C ASP A 247 25.26 -13.01 37.33
N ILE A 248 24.93 -14.27 37.55
CA ILE A 248 24.23 -14.73 38.74
C ILE A 248 25.11 -15.74 39.49
N PRO A 249 25.12 -15.75 40.82
CA PRO A 249 25.80 -16.80 41.58
C PRO A 249 25.16 -18.16 41.27
N GLY A 250 25.97 -19.20 41.07
CA GLY A 250 25.53 -20.49 40.50
C GLY A 250 24.48 -21.24 41.32
N ARG A 251 24.20 -20.81 42.55
CA ARG A 251 23.24 -21.43 43.47
C ARG A 251 22.17 -20.49 43.99
N GLU A 252 22.20 -19.21 43.63
CA GLU A 252 21.22 -18.26 44.14
C GLU A 252 19.93 -18.28 43.30
N ALA A 253 18.80 -18.22 43.98
CA ALA A 253 17.52 -17.99 43.34
C ALA A 253 17.44 -16.52 42.93
N ILE A 254 17.06 -16.26 41.68
CA ILE A 254 16.76 -14.91 41.23
C ILE A 254 15.45 -14.50 41.89
N THR A 255 15.40 -13.34 42.52
CA THR A 255 14.17 -12.83 43.10
C THR A 255 13.37 -12.04 42.07
N TRP A 256 12.06 -11.92 42.30
CA TRP A 256 11.22 -11.01 41.53
C TRP A 256 11.76 -9.57 41.54
N SER A 257 12.18 -9.08 42.72
CA SER A 257 12.71 -7.72 42.85
C SER A 257 13.98 -7.49 42.02
N GLN A 258 14.88 -8.46 41.93
CA GLN A 258 16.07 -8.36 41.07
C GLN A 258 15.68 -8.26 39.60
N LEU A 259 14.80 -9.15 39.12
CA LEU A 259 14.37 -9.15 37.73
C LEU A 259 13.60 -7.87 37.37
N GLN A 260 12.71 -7.43 38.26
CA GLN A 260 11.98 -6.17 38.13
C GLN A 260 12.95 -5.00 38.02
N ASN A 261 13.94 -4.90 38.94
CA ASN A 261 14.95 -3.86 38.92
C ASN A 261 15.73 -3.84 37.60
N TRP A 262 16.23 -4.99 37.12
CA TRP A 262 16.94 -5.07 35.84
C TRP A 262 16.09 -4.64 34.64
N CYS A 263 14.79 -4.94 34.66
CA CYS A 263 13.85 -4.46 33.65
C CYS A 263 13.63 -2.93 33.76
N THR A 264 13.42 -2.40 34.97
CA THR A 264 13.07 -0.99 35.18
C THR A 264 14.25 -0.04 35.11
N GLU A 265 15.47 -0.47 35.46
CA GLU A 265 16.70 0.36 35.45
C GLU A 265 16.93 1.04 34.10
N ARG A 266 16.53 0.39 33.01
CA ARG A 266 16.67 0.94 31.65
C ARG A 266 15.40 1.57 31.10
N ALA A 267 14.24 1.33 31.75
CA ALA A 267 12.90 1.73 31.27
C ALA A 267 12.75 1.59 29.74
N ALA A 268 13.29 0.50 29.20
CA ALA A 268 13.47 0.35 27.77
C ALA A 268 12.15 -0.01 27.11
N TYR A 269 11.94 0.56 25.92
CA TYR A 269 10.88 0.16 25.01
C TYR A 269 11.26 -1.17 24.34
N ILE A 270 10.39 -2.17 24.50
CA ILE A 270 10.50 -3.46 23.81
C ILE A 270 9.95 -3.31 22.38
N CYS A 271 8.82 -2.62 22.27
CA CYS A 271 8.20 -2.15 21.04
C CYS A 271 7.35 -0.91 21.35
N PRO A 272 6.72 -0.23 20.36
CA PRO A 272 5.86 0.93 20.61
C PRO A 272 4.67 0.64 21.55
N HIS A 273 4.33 -0.64 21.74
CA HIS A 273 3.19 -1.06 22.55
C HIS A 273 3.57 -1.55 23.95
N TRP A 274 4.88 -1.68 24.23
CA TRP A 274 5.33 -2.31 25.45
C TRP A 274 6.61 -1.70 26.00
N ASN A 275 6.52 -1.14 27.20
CA ASN A 275 7.66 -0.67 27.97
C ASN A 275 7.89 -1.57 29.19
N THR A 276 9.16 -1.84 29.49
CA THR A 276 9.56 -2.61 30.67
C THR A 276 9.15 -1.97 31.99
N ALA A 277 8.90 -0.66 32.05
CA ALA A 277 8.39 0.04 33.21
C ALA A 277 6.87 -0.06 33.37
N ASP A 278 6.13 -0.54 32.36
CA ASP A 278 4.68 -0.60 32.41
C ASP A 278 4.20 -1.61 33.46
N LYS A 279 3.19 -1.23 34.26
CA LYS A 279 2.61 -2.15 35.25
C LYS A 279 2.06 -3.43 34.60
N SER A 280 1.43 -3.31 33.43
CA SER A 280 0.92 -4.47 32.68
C SER A 280 2.03 -5.42 32.24
N PHE A 281 3.22 -4.90 31.88
CA PHE A 281 4.42 -5.69 31.62
C PHE A 281 4.82 -6.46 32.88
N GLN A 282 4.99 -5.74 33.99
CA GLN A 282 5.46 -6.30 35.25
C GLN A 282 4.51 -7.37 35.80
N ASP A 283 3.21 -7.12 35.79
CA ASP A 283 2.19 -8.08 36.22
C ASP A 283 2.18 -9.35 35.35
N ARG A 284 2.51 -9.23 34.06
CA ARG A 284 2.62 -10.38 33.15
C ARG A 284 3.91 -11.16 33.40
N LEU A 285 5.02 -10.46 33.54
CA LEU A 285 6.32 -11.06 33.86
C LEU A 285 6.20 -11.89 35.13
N LEU A 286 5.62 -11.33 36.21
CA LEU A 286 5.41 -12.02 37.48
C LEU A 286 4.56 -13.29 37.36
N ARG A 287 3.51 -13.27 36.54
CA ARG A 287 2.57 -14.40 36.37
C ARG A 287 3.14 -15.55 35.55
N GLU A 288 3.91 -15.25 34.50
CA GLU A 288 4.37 -16.25 33.52
C GLU A 288 5.84 -16.67 33.72
N SER A 289 6.58 -16.02 34.63
CA SER A 289 8.01 -16.29 34.79
C SER A 289 8.28 -17.53 35.64
N ASN A 290 8.39 -18.67 34.97
CA ASN A 290 8.97 -19.90 35.53
C ASN A 290 10.50 -19.75 35.80
N ILE A 291 11.08 -18.57 35.54
CA ILE A 291 12.49 -18.23 35.77
C ILE A 291 12.88 -18.34 37.25
N PHE A 292 11.92 -18.17 38.15
CA PHE A 292 12.12 -18.31 39.59
C PHE A 292 12.15 -19.76 40.10
N THR A 293 12.09 -20.75 39.19
CA THR A 293 12.23 -22.16 39.56
C THR A 293 13.68 -22.53 39.91
N SER A 294 13.89 -23.80 40.29
CA SER A 294 15.14 -24.34 40.89
C SER A 294 16.42 -23.71 40.33
N PRO A 295 17.34 -23.26 41.21
CA PRO A 295 18.48 -22.45 40.81
C PRO A 295 19.51 -23.16 39.92
N ASN A 296 19.41 -24.48 39.78
CA ASN A 296 20.37 -25.32 39.08
C ASN A 296 19.90 -25.75 37.67
N MET A 297 18.93 -25.06 37.08
CA MET A 297 18.39 -25.39 35.75
C MET A 297 18.40 -24.21 34.82
N ASP A 298 18.81 -24.47 33.58
CA ASP A 298 18.60 -23.55 32.48
C ASP A 298 17.11 -23.33 32.25
N LYS A 299 16.73 -22.08 32.03
CA LYS A 299 15.33 -21.69 31.78
C LYS A 299 15.27 -20.64 30.70
N ARG A 300 14.24 -20.75 29.87
CA ARG A 300 13.90 -19.76 28.85
C ARG A 300 12.42 -19.46 28.96
N VAL A 301 12.08 -18.18 29.06
CA VAL A 301 10.69 -17.70 29.00
C VAL A 301 10.57 -16.69 27.87
N ARG A 302 9.46 -16.76 27.13
CA ARG A 302 9.19 -15.90 25.99
C ARG A 302 7.87 -15.19 26.18
N PHE A 303 7.88 -13.89 25.93
CA PHE A 303 6.71 -13.05 25.99
C PHE A 303 6.50 -12.37 24.64
N ASN A 304 5.36 -12.62 24.02
CA ASN A 304 5.00 -11.98 22.75
C ASN A 304 4.18 -10.72 23.01
N CYS A 305 4.38 -9.69 22.20
CA CYS A 305 3.51 -8.51 22.18
C CYS A 305 2.05 -8.92 21.94
N LEU A 306 1.11 -8.26 22.62
CA LEU A 306 -0.32 -8.57 22.50
C LEU A 306 -1.00 -7.80 21.35
N LYS A 307 -0.33 -6.77 20.81
CA LYS A 307 -0.87 -6.03 19.68
C LYS A 307 -0.83 -6.90 18.44
N GLU A 308 -1.97 -6.98 17.76
CA GLU A 308 -2.09 -7.63 16.44
C GLU A 308 -1.03 -7.09 15.47
N ASP A 309 -0.51 -7.96 14.60
CA ASP A 309 0.57 -7.68 13.64
C ASP A 309 1.95 -7.32 14.24
N CYS A 310 2.06 -7.13 15.56
CA CYS A 310 3.33 -6.86 16.23
C CYS A 310 4.04 -8.17 16.60
N GLU A 311 4.92 -8.67 15.74
CA GLU A 311 5.75 -9.85 16.01
C GLU A 311 7.00 -9.50 16.83
N THR A 312 6.80 -8.86 17.99
CA THR A 312 7.90 -8.61 18.95
C THR A 312 7.85 -9.63 20.08
N THR A 313 9.01 -10.23 20.39
CA THR A 313 9.18 -11.19 21.48
C THR A 313 10.28 -10.73 22.43
N LEU A 314 9.99 -10.67 23.72
CA LEU A 314 11.00 -10.63 24.77
C LEU A 314 11.32 -12.07 25.20
N GLU A 315 12.58 -12.46 25.06
CA GLU A 315 13.10 -13.72 25.57
C GLU A 315 13.98 -13.44 26.79
N ILE A 316 13.71 -14.12 27.90
CA ILE A 316 14.57 -14.08 29.08
C ILE A 316 15.13 -15.48 29.28
N ASP A 317 16.45 -15.58 29.15
CA ASP A 317 17.21 -16.80 29.33
C ASP A 317 17.99 -16.74 30.64
N ARG A 318 17.94 -17.82 31.40
CA ARG A 318 18.82 -18.12 32.52
C ARG A 318 19.67 -19.33 32.12
N PHE A 319 20.98 -19.15 32.13
CA PHE A 319 21.97 -20.20 31.96
C PHE A 319 22.69 -20.42 33.29
N VAL A 320 22.86 -21.66 33.73
CA VAL A 320 23.48 -21.98 35.03
C VAL A 320 24.62 -22.96 34.83
N SER A 321 25.74 -22.72 35.51
CA SER A 321 26.88 -23.62 35.59
C SER A 321 27.35 -23.78 37.04
N VAL A 322 28.26 -24.74 37.27
CA VAL A 322 28.84 -25.02 38.59
C VAL A 322 29.55 -23.79 39.19
N HIS A 323 30.06 -22.88 38.34
CA HIS A 323 30.85 -21.73 38.76
C HIS A 323 30.07 -20.42 38.81
N GLY A 324 28.77 -20.43 38.48
CA GLY A 324 28.02 -19.22 38.20
C GLY A 324 27.05 -19.41 37.06
N GLY A 325 26.14 -18.48 36.89
CA GLY A 325 25.22 -18.45 35.77
C GLY A 325 25.19 -17.08 35.11
N LEU A 326 24.36 -16.98 34.08
CA LEU A 326 24.08 -15.76 33.37
C LEU A 326 22.57 -15.66 33.19
N ILE A 327 21.99 -14.49 33.46
CA ILE A 327 20.65 -14.14 33.00
C ILE A 327 20.73 -13.06 31.92
N THR A 328 20.01 -13.28 30.83
CA THR A 328 19.92 -12.32 29.71
C THR A 328 18.48 -12.07 29.30
N GLY A 329 18.11 -10.81 29.17
CA GLY A 329 16.88 -10.39 28.49
C GLY A 329 17.21 -9.95 27.06
N ARG A 330 16.50 -10.49 26.08
CA ARG A 330 16.72 -10.28 24.64
C ARG A 330 15.41 -9.92 23.96
N ILE A 331 15.42 -8.85 23.18
CA ILE A 331 14.26 -8.40 22.42
C ILE A 331 14.50 -8.81 20.96
N TRP A 332 13.51 -9.51 20.41
CA TRP A 332 13.44 -9.92 19.03
C TRP A 332 12.27 -9.19 18.38
N ARG A 333 12.52 -8.41 17.33
CA ARG A 333 11.45 -7.73 16.58
C ARG A 333 11.46 -8.26 15.15
N TYR A 334 10.43 -8.99 14.76
CA TYR A 334 10.33 -9.57 13.42
C TYR A 334 9.48 -8.67 12.53
N LEU A 335 10.10 -8.04 11.53
CA LEU A 335 9.40 -7.27 10.50
C LEU A 335 9.04 -8.13 9.28
N ARG A 336 9.69 -9.30 9.13
CA ARG A 336 9.60 -10.17 7.94
C ARG A 336 10.00 -9.41 6.68
N TYR A 337 9.19 -9.47 5.62
CA TYR A 337 9.38 -8.73 4.38
C TYR A 337 8.17 -7.82 4.18
N PRO A 338 8.18 -6.62 4.79
CA PRO A 338 7.07 -5.71 4.64
C PRO A 338 7.04 -5.25 3.17
N LYS A 339 5.87 -5.35 2.53
CA LYS A 339 5.74 -5.09 1.07
C LYS A 339 5.52 -3.62 0.73
N SER A 340 5.08 -2.84 1.70
CA SER A 340 4.79 -1.42 1.53
C SER A 340 4.91 -0.69 2.88
N PRO A 341 5.07 0.64 2.89
CA PRO A 341 5.01 1.43 4.12
C PRO A 341 3.69 1.29 4.88
N ARG A 342 2.64 0.77 4.23
CA ARG A 342 1.33 0.53 4.85
C ARG A 342 1.12 -0.91 5.31
N ASP A 343 2.15 -1.74 5.22
CA ASP A 343 2.11 -3.11 5.74
C ASP A 343 1.79 -3.08 7.25
N PRO A 344 0.74 -3.79 7.72
CA PRO A 344 0.37 -3.78 9.13
C PRO A 344 1.51 -4.15 10.08
N LYS A 345 2.40 -5.07 9.67
CA LYS A 345 3.54 -5.49 10.50
C LYS A 345 4.58 -4.40 10.67
N TRP A 346 4.76 -3.58 9.63
CA TRP A 346 5.60 -2.39 9.69
C TRP A 346 4.95 -1.32 10.56
N LEU A 347 3.68 -1.00 10.32
CA LEU A 347 2.94 0.00 11.09
C LEU A 347 2.88 -0.34 12.60
N ALA A 348 2.77 -1.62 12.95
CA ALA A 348 2.81 -2.10 14.33
C ALA A 348 4.20 -1.98 15.00
N GLN A 349 5.23 -1.52 14.29
CA GLN A 349 6.59 -1.49 14.81
C GLN A 349 7.31 -0.16 14.61
N ILE A 350 6.72 0.79 13.89
CA ILE A 350 7.24 2.13 13.76
C ILE A 350 6.88 3.01 14.96
N GLU A 351 7.75 3.99 15.20
CA GLU A 351 7.56 5.07 16.15
C GLU A 351 7.41 6.39 15.36
N TYR A 352 6.61 7.31 15.90
CA TYR A 352 6.27 8.59 15.28
C TYR A 352 7.04 9.76 15.89
#